data_AF-A0A1Q2YYZ1-F1
#
_entry.id   AF-A0A1Q2YYZ1-F1
#
_cell.length_a   1.000
_cell.length_b   1.000
_cell.length_c   1.000
_cell.angle_alpha   90.00
_cell.angle_beta   90.00
_cell.angle_gamma   90.00
#
_symmetry.space_group_name_H-M   'P 1'
#
loop_
_entity.id
_entity.type
_entity.pdbx_description
1 polymer ?
#
loop_
_entity_poly.entity_id
_entity_poly.type
_entity_poly.pdbx_seq_one_letter_code
_entity_poly.pdbx_strand_id
1 'polypeptide(L)'
;MANGPAARTIAAECPGRGWYLCAWAGRLPTDSDVFLWEPDSPVNSDADGRPRFLGGVLLAPEAREIIAETLRREPLAVLRDALRDTARQLVTNGIGDTLPRGAVGEGLALRIASGFPPAELHRFESSAQMRGLLPQRAAPFLPLQAPALLLAALGLPILLWRHRHDPRRRALALCVLLGLAANAFATGALSKPHQRYGARIAWLLPAAALLLAQPRRDTIPPQRPGT
;
A
#
# COMPACT_ATOMS: atom_id res chain seq x y z
N MET A 1 2.34 -7.74 -13.84
CA MET A 1 2.40 -9.20 -13.58
C MET A 1 2.32 -9.94 -14.91
N ALA A 2 3.08 -11.02 -15.09
CA ALA A 2 3.14 -11.85 -16.31
C ALA A 2 1.78 -12.27 -16.90
N ASN A 3 0.78 -12.49 -16.05
CA ASN A 3 -0.58 -12.86 -16.46
C ASN A 3 -1.56 -11.66 -16.46
N GLY A 4 -1.04 -10.45 -16.28
CA GLY A 4 -1.80 -9.21 -16.23
C GLY A 4 -2.03 -8.60 -17.62
N PRO A 5 -2.94 -7.61 -17.71
CA PRO A 5 -3.29 -6.97 -18.98
C PRO A 5 -2.10 -6.27 -19.65
N ALA A 6 -1.15 -5.72 -18.88
CA ALA A 6 0.07 -5.13 -19.45
C ALA A 6 0.96 -6.16 -20.16
N ALA A 7 1.12 -7.36 -19.59
CA ALA A 7 1.93 -8.41 -20.20
C ALA A 7 1.28 -8.98 -21.47
N ARG A 8 -0.06 -9.12 -21.49
CA ARG A 8 -0.81 -9.50 -22.70
C ARG A 8 -0.73 -8.42 -23.78
N THR A 9 -0.77 -7.15 -23.39
CA THR A 9 -0.57 -6.01 -24.30
C THR A 9 0.82 -6.06 -24.94
N ILE A 10 1.87 -6.22 -24.14
CA ILE A 10 3.25 -6.37 -24.62
C ILE A 10 3.34 -7.56 -25.59
N ALA A 11 2.80 -8.73 -25.22
CA ALA A 11 2.82 -9.91 -26.07
C ALA A 11 2.11 -9.72 -27.41
N ALA A 12 1.07 -8.88 -27.47
CA ALA A 12 0.31 -8.63 -28.69
C ALA A 12 0.94 -7.57 -29.61
N GLU A 13 1.62 -6.57 -29.04
CA GLU A 13 2.22 -5.46 -29.81
C GLU A 13 3.68 -5.72 -30.20
N CYS A 14 4.33 -6.70 -29.57
CA CYS A 14 5.71 -7.06 -29.87
C CYS A 14 5.82 -8.10 -31.00
N PRO A 15 6.84 -7.99 -31.89
CA PRO A 15 7.91 -6.99 -31.89
C PRO A 15 7.55 -5.64 -32.54
N GLY A 16 6.35 -5.47 -33.10
CA GLY A 16 5.98 -4.33 -33.96
C GLY A 16 6.11 -2.94 -33.36
N ARG A 17 6.09 -2.79 -32.03
CA ARG A 17 6.27 -1.50 -31.33
C ARG A 17 7.71 -1.11 -31.01
N GLY A 18 8.67 -2.02 -31.12
CA GLY A 18 10.08 -1.73 -30.83
C GLY A 18 10.37 -1.36 -29.37
N TRP A 19 9.45 -1.64 -28.44
CA TRP A 19 9.66 -1.44 -27.02
C TRP A 19 10.83 -2.29 -26.51
N TYR A 20 11.59 -1.74 -25.58
CA TYR A 20 12.63 -2.46 -24.86
C TYR A 20 12.07 -3.73 -24.19
N LEU A 21 10.88 -3.65 -23.59
CA LEU A 21 10.22 -4.81 -22.97
C LEU A 21 9.81 -5.90 -23.95
N CYS A 22 9.87 -5.67 -25.28
CA CYS A 22 9.66 -6.74 -26.26
C CYS A 22 10.70 -7.84 -26.14
N ALA A 23 11.93 -7.53 -25.72
CA ALA A 23 12.95 -8.54 -25.47
C ALA A 23 12.58 -9.48 -24.29
N TRP A 24 11.60 -9.08 -23.46
CA TRP A 24 11.13 -9.80 -22.29
C TRP A 24 9.72 -10.39 -22.47
N ALA A 25 9.10 -10.22 -23.63
CA ALA A 25 7.76 -10.71 -23.92
C ALA A 25 7.65 -12.23 -23.65
N GLY A 26 6.59 -12.65 -22.97
CA GLY A 26 6.37 -14.07 -22.59
C GLY A 26 7.17 -14.56 -21.38
N ARG A 27 8.13 -13.79 -20.86
CA ARG A 27 8.95 -14.15 -19.68
C ARG A 27 9.00 -13.06 -18.59
N LEU A 28 8.06 -12.13 -18.63
CA LEU A 28 7.93 -11.10 -17.59
C LEU A 28 7.64 -11.76 -16.23
N PRO A 29 8.21 -11.26 -15.12
CA PRO A 29 7.88 -11.74 -13.78
C PRO A 29 6.38 -11.61 -13.44
N THR A 30 5.86 -12.60 -12.73
CA THR A 30 4.51 -12.55 -12.16
C THR A 30 4.43 -11.57 -11.00
N ASP A 31 5.50 -11.40 -10.22
CA ASP A 31 5.54 -10.50 -9.08
C ASP A 31 6.06 -9.10 -9.47
N SER A 32 5.41 -8.03 -8.98
CA SER A 32 5.82 -6.65 -9.29
C SER A 32 7.11 -6.25 -8.57
N ASP A 33 7.38 -6.77 -7.38
CA ASP A 33 8.60 -6.46 -6.65
C ASP A 33 9.80 -7.07 -7.39
N VAL A 34 9.63 -8.29 -7.91
CA VAL A 34 10.62 -8.94 -8.79
C VAL A 34 10.80 -8.13 -10.07
N PHE A 35 9.72 -7.65 -10.69
CA PHE A 35 9.82 -6.85 -11.91
C PHE A 35 10.54 -5.50 -11.70
N LEU A 36 10.35 -4.84 -10.54
CA LEU A 36 10.83 -3.48 -10.30
C LEU A 36 12.20 -3.42 -9.61
N TRP A 37 12.46 -4.32 -8.66
CA TRP A 37 13.50 -4.11 -7.65
C TRP A 37 14.62 -5.14 -7.70
N GLU A 38 14.40 -6.33 -8.25
CA GLU A 38 15.46 -7.34 -8.31
C GLU A 38 16.56 -6.92 -9.30
N PRO A 39 17.85 -7.24 -9.03
CA PRO A 39 18.97 -6.85 -9.89
C PRO A 39 18.88 -7.39 -11.32
N ASP A 40 18.34 -8.60 -11.49
CA ASP A 40 18.16 -9.30 -12.77
C ASP A 40 16.79 -9.01 -13.42
N SER A 41 16.00 -8.11 -12.84
CA SER A 41 14.68 -7.76 -13.37
C SER A 41 14.73 -7.07 -14.73
N PRO A 42 13.64 -7.07 -15.53
CA PRO A 42 13.57 -6.35 -16.79
C PRO A 42 13.85 -4.83 -16.66
N VAL A 43 13.61 -4.28 -15.47
CA VAL A 43 13.91 -2.89 -15.15
C VAL A 43 15.42 -2.71 -14.96
N ASN A 44 16.06 -3.55 -14.14
CA ASN A 44 17.44 -3.35 -13.68
C ASN A 44 18.50 -4.12 -14.47
N SER A 45 18.13 -4.96 -15.43
CA SER A 45 19.04 -5.67 -16.34
C SER A 45 18.53 -5.64 -17.78
N ASP A 46 19.42 -5.79 -18.76
CA ASP A 46 19.07 -6.03 -20.17
C ASP A 46 18.80 -7.52 -20.46
N ALA A 47 18.32 -7.83 -21.67
CA ALA A 47 17.96 -9.19 -22.04
C ALA A 47 19.15 -10.17 -22.06
N ASP A 48 20.38 -9.64 -22.07
CA ASP A 48 21.63 -10.40 -21.98
C ASP A 48 22.16 -10.48 -20.54
N GLY A 49 21.41 -9.95 -19.56
CA GLY A 49 21.74 -9.97 -18.13
C GLY A 49 22.69 -8.86 -17.69
N ARG A 50 22.93 -7.84 -18.51
CA ARG A 50 23.81 -6.72 -18.13
C ARG A 50 23.06 -5.70 -17.27
N PRO A 51 23.64 -5.20 -16.18
CA PRO A 51 22.98 -4.22 -15.32
C PRO A 51 22.61 -2.92 -16.05
N ARG A 52 21.42 -2.38 -15.75
CA ARG A 52 20.89 -1.12 -16.25
C ARG A 52 20.75 -0.12 -15.10
N PHE A 53 21.69 0.81 -15.03
CA PHE A 53 21.62 1.88 -14.03
C PHE A 53 20.42 2.80 -14.30
N LEU A 54 19.66 3.14 -13.25
CA LEU A 54 18.43 3.93 -13.34
C LEU A 54 17.38 3.33 -14.29
N GLY A 55 17.33 2.01 -14.39
CA GLY A 55 16.40 1.26 -15.24
C GLY A 55 14.95 1.73 -15.15
N GLY A 56 14.45 2.02 -13.94
CA GLY A 56 13.09 2.54 -13.74
C GLY A 56 12.84 3.91 -14.37
N VAL A 57 13.84 4.81 -14.34
CA VAL A 57 13.75 6.13 -14.98
C VAL A 57 13.81 5.99 -16.50
N LEU A 58 14.70 5.14 -17.01
CA LEU A 58 14.83 4.86 -18.44
C LEU A 58 13.58 4.21 -19.02
N LEU A 59 12.91 3.35 -18.25
CA LEU A 59 11.70 2.66 -18.68
C LEU A 59 10.43 3.53 -18.58
N ALA A 60 10.46 4.63 -17.81
CA ALA A 60 9.25 5.40 -17.51
C ALA A 60 8.48 5.93 -18.76
N PRO A 61 9.14 6.43 -19.83
CA PRO A 61 8.43 6.84 -21.05
C PRO A 61 7.72 5.68 -21.74
N GLU A 62 8.42 4.56 -21.94
CA GLU A 62 7.87 3.34 -22.54
C GLU A 62 6.74 2.75 -21.68
N ALA A 63 6.91 2.71 -20.36
CA ALA A 63 5.89 2.22 -19.44
C ALA A 63 4.59 3.03 -19.55
N ARG A 64 4.67 4.36 -19.75
CA ARG A 64 3.47 5.19 -19.97
C ARG A 64 2.75 4.83 -21.26
N GLU A 65 3.47 4.55 -22.35
CA GLU A 65 2.88 4.11 -23.62
C GLU A 65 2.19 2.76 -23.46
N ILE A 66 2.86 1.80 -22.83
CA ILE A 66 2.30 0.47 -22.55
C ILE A 66 1.04 0.60 -21.68
N ILE A 67 1.07 1.40 -20.61
CA ILE A 67 -0.10 1.61 -19.75
C ILE A 67 -1.27 2.20 -20.55
N ALA A 68 -1.02 3.21 -21.39
CA ALA A 68 -2.05 3.82 -22.22
C ALA A 68 -2.65 2.82 -23.23
N GLU A 69 -1.81 1.99 -23.86
CA GLU A 69 -2.23 0.91 -24.74
C GLU A 69 -3.07 -0.13 -24.00
N THR A 70 -2.60 -0.58 -22.84
CA THR A 70 -3.30 -1.55 -22.01
C THR A 70 -4.67 -1.05 -21.56
N LEU A 71 -4.79 0.23 -21.17
CA LEU A 71 -6.07 0.82 -20.78
C LEU A 71 -7.07 0.88 -21.94
N ARG A 72 -6.59 1.12 -23.16
CA ARG A 72 -7.43 1.17 -24.35
C ARG A 72 -7.85 -0.22 -24.82
N ARG A 73 -6.94 -1.20 -24.75
CA ARG A 73 -7.15 -2.57 -25.21
C ARG A 73 -7.93 -3.41 -24.21
N GLU A 74 -7.67 -3.27 -22.92
CA GLU A 74 -8.17 -4.16 -21.87
C GLU A 74 -8.81 -3.41 -20.66
N PRO A 75 -9.70 -2.42 -20.87
CA PRO A 75 -10.21 -1.59 -19.78
C PRO A 75 -10.93 -2.38 -18.69
N LEU A 76 -11.74 -3.37 -19.08
CA LEU A 76 -12.48 -4.22 -18.14
C LEU A 76 -11.55 -5.13 -17.33
N ALA A 77 -10.46 -5.63 -17.93
CA ALA A 77 -9.51 -6.48 -17.22
C ALA A 77 -8.71 -5.65 -16.21
N VAL A 78 -8.29 -4.43 -16.57
CA VAL A 78 -7.63 -3.50 -15.65
C VAL A 78 -8.57 -3.14 -14.50
N LEU A 79 -9.83 -2.78 -14.78
CA LEU A 79 -10.82 -2.46 -13.75
C LEU A 79 -11.06 -3.63 -12.80
N ARG A 80 -11.24 -4.84 -13.34
CA ARG A 80 -11.43 -6.06 -12.53
C ARG A 80 -10.23 -6.31 -11.62
N ASP A 81 -9.02 -6.21 -12.15
CA ASP A 81 -7.80 -6.45 -11.39
C ASP A 81 -7.62 -5.38 -10.30
N ALA A 82 -7.89 -4.11 -10.61
CA ALA A 82 -7.91 -3.01 -9.64
C ALA A 82 -8.91 -3.22 -8.51
N LEU A 83 -10.15 -3.64 -8.82
CA LEU A 83 -11.19 -3.92 -7.81
C LEU A 83 -10.81 -5.11 -6.93
N ARG A 84 -10.29 -6.19 -7.53
CA ARG A 84 -9.80 -7.37 -6.80
C ARG A 84 -8.69 -6.98 -5.84
N ASP A 85 -7.71 -6.20 -6.30
CA ASP A 85 -6.54 -5.87 -5.49
C ASP A 85 -6.90 -4.83 -4.40
N THR A 86 -7.87 -3.96 -4.67
CA THR A 86 -8.51 -3.10 -3.65
C THR A 86 -9.19 -3.93 -2.55
N ALA A 87 -10.02 -4.91 -2.94
CA ALA A 87 -10.71 -5.78 -1.98
C ALA A 87 -9.72 -6.61 -1.15
N ARG A 88 -8.66 -7.12 -1.78
CA ARG A 88 -7.56 -7.80 -1.09
C ARG A 88 -6.86 -6.87 -0.10
N GLN A 89 -6.57 -5.63 -0.50
CA GLN A 89 -5.90 -4.66 0.37
C GLN A 89 -6.73 -4.28 1.59
N LEU A 90 -8.08 -4.22 1.48
CA LEU A 90 -8.98 -3.93 2.62
C LEU A 90 -8.82 -4.91 3.79
N VAL A 91 -8.48 -6.17 3.50
CA VAL A 91 -8.27 -7.23 4.51
C VAL A 91 -6.80 -7.54 4.76
N THR A 92 -5.88 -6.95 4.00
CA THR A 92 -4.44 -7.15 4.13
C THR A 92 -3.83 -6.02 4.97
N ASN A 93 -4.05 -6.07 6.29
CA ASN A 93 -3.54 -5.09 7.23
C ASN A 93 -2.73 -5.78 8.32
N GLY A 94 -1.44 -5.45 8.45
CA GLY A 94 -0.56 -6.11 9.41
C GLY A 94 0.66 -5.27 9.73
N ILE A 95 0.97 -5.15 11.02
CA ILE A 95 2.23 -4.55 11.48
C ILE A 95 3.39 -5.53 11.26
N GLY A 96 4.61 -5.01 11.16
CA GLY A 96 5.81 -5.84 11.03
C GLY A 96 6.19 -6.23 9.61
N ASP A 97 5.35 -5.95 8.60
CA ASP A 97 5.74 -5.97 7.19
C ASP A 97 6.68 -4.78 6.89
N THR A 98 7.82 -5.09 6.28
CA THR A 98 8.91 -4.13 6.06
C THR A 98 9.47 -4.21 4.64
N LEU A 99 10.22 -3.19 4.25
CA LEU A 99 11.01 -3.23 3.02
C LEU A 99 12.28 -4.05 3.26
N PRO A 100 12.64 -4.99 2.37
CA PRO A 100 13.89 -5.73 2.48
C PRO A 100 15.09 -4.77 2.49
N ARG A 101 16.13 -5.09 3.27
CA ARG A 101 17.37 -4.29 3.31
C ARG A 101 17.98 -4.12 1.93
N GLY A 102 18.03 -5.18 1.11
CA GLY A 102 18.59 -5.12 -0.25
C GLY A 102 17.80 -4.22 -1.22
N ALA A 103 16.49 -4.09 -1.03
CA ALA A 103 15.64 -3.32 -1.93
C ALA A 103 15.75 -1.79 -1.74
N VAL A 104 16.12 -1.33 -0.53
CA VAL A 104 16.08 0.10 -0.17
C VAL A 104 17.31 0.56 0.60
N GLY A 105 17.90 -0.32 1.41
CA GLY A 105 18.90 0.02 2.41
C GLY A 105 20.23 0.52 1.84
N GLU A 106 20.77 -0.16 0.83
CA GLU A 106 22.11 0.15 0.30
C GLU A 106 22.11 1.43 -0.52
N GLY A 107 21.15 1.59 -1.43
CA GLY A 107 21.00 2.82 -2.21
C GLY A 107 20.68 4.04 -1.33
N LEU A 108 19.87 3.87 -0.29
CA LEU A 108 19.50 4.96 0.61
C LEU A 108 20.65 5.36 1.54
N ALA A 109 21.43 4.41 2.06
CA ALA A 109 22.60 4.69 2.89
C ALA A 109 23.59 5.61 2.15
N LEU A 110 23.87 5.33 0.88
CA LEU A 110 24.72 6.17 0.03
C LEU A 110 24.17 7.59 -0.11
N ARG A 111 22.86 7.73 -0.30
CA ARG A 111 22.21 9.05 -0.39
C ARG A 111 22.25 9.82 0.93
N ILE A 112 22.03 9.13 2.04
CA ILE A 112 22.15 9.73 3.38
C ILE A 112 23.58 10.22 3.61
N ALA A 113 24.57 9.36 3.33
CA ALA A 113 25.99 9.70 3.47
C ALA A 113 26.39 10.92 2.61
N SER A 114 25.78 11.08 1.43
CA SER A 114 26.06 12.20 0.53
C SER A 114 25.46 13.54 0.95
N GLY A 115 24.42 13.54 1.80
CA GLY A 115 23.63 14.73 2.11
C GLY A 115 23.50 15.07 3.60
N PHE A 116 23.92 14.18 4.50
CA PHE A 116 23.70 14.33 5.94
C PHE A 116 24.99 14.04 6.74
N PRO A 117 25.10 14.56 7.98
CA PRO A 117 26.22 14.26 8.86
C PRO A 117 26.37 12.75 9.13
N PRO A 118 27.58 12.24 9.41
CA PRO A 118 27.83 10.83 9.69
C PRO A 118 26.95 10.24 10.82
N ALA A 119 26.56 11.08 11.78
CA ALA A 119 25.65 10.68 12.86
C ALA A 119 24.27 10.20 12.33
N GLU A 120 23.76 10.78 11.26
CA GLU A 120 22.47 10.37 10.67
C GLU A 120 22.58 9.04 9.94
N LEU A 121 23.69 8.80 9.24
CA LEU A 121 23.95 7.48 8.66
C LEU A 121 24.01 6.41 9.76
N HIS A 122 24.71 6.69 10.86
CA HIS A 122 24.78 5.77 11.98
C HIS A 122 23.41 5.50 12.63
N ARG A 123 22.57 6.54 12.79
CA ARG A 123 21.18 6.38 13.27
C ARG A 123 20.33 5.55 12.32
N PHE A 124 20.48 5.78 11.02
CA PHE A 124 19.79 5.01 9.99
C PHE A 124 20.18 3.53 10.05
N GLU A 125 21.47 3.21 10.02
CA GLU A 125 22.01 1.85 10.05
C GLU A 125 21.67 1.10 11.36
N SER A 126 21.66 1.83 12.49
CA SER A 126 21.29 1.28 13.80
C SER A 126 19.77 1.16 14.04
N SER A 127 18.95 1.69 13.13
CA SER A 127 17.49 1.59 13.23
C SER A 127 17.00 0.14 13.23
N ALA A 128 15.82 -0.09 13.82
CA ALA A 128 15.24 -1.43 13.86
C ALA A 128 14.92 -1.97 12.46
N GLN A 129 14.53 -1.09 11.53
CA GLN A 129 14.27 -1.44 10.13
C GLN A 129 15.55 -1.93 9.47
N MET A 130 16.63 -1.16 9.58
CA MET A 130 17.90 -1.50 8.94
C MET A 130 18.53 -2.75 9.54
N ARG A 131 18.33 -3.02 10.84
CA ARG A 131 18.78 -4.27 11.48
C ARG A 131 17.82 -5.46 11.30
N GLY A 132 16.72 -5.30 10.57
CA GLY A 132 15.74 -6.38 10.37
C GLY A 132 14.99 -6.80 11.64
N LEU A 133 14.97 -5.95 12.66
CA LEU A 133 14.38 -6.24 13.99
C LEU A 133 12.90 -5.85 14.10
N LEU A 134 12.33 -5.14 13.12
CA LEU A 134 10.94 -4.70 13.17
C LEU A 134 9.92 -5.85 13.24
N PRO A 135 10.03 -6.95 12.45
CA PRO A 135 9.10 -8.08 12.59
C PRO A 135 9.09 -8.66 14.00
N GLN A 136 10.27 -8.82 14.61
CA GLN A 136 10.42 -9.32 15.98
C GLN A 136 9.81 -8.37 17.02
N ARG A 137 9.98 -7.06 16.85
CA ARG A 137 9.38 -6.04 17.71
C ARG A 137 7.86 -5.93 17.55
N ALA A 138 7.35 -6.24 16.37
CA ALA A 138 5.92 -6.21 16.07
C ALA A 138 5.20 -7.48 16.57
N ALA A 139 5.90 -8.61 16.68
CA ALA A 139 5.34 -9.92 17.01
C ALA A 139 4.45 -9.95 18.27
N PRO A 140 4.79 -9.29 19.39
CA PRO A 140 3.93 -9.29 20.58
C PRO A 140 2.55 -8.65 20.36
N PHE A 141 2.43 -7.75 19.38
CA PHE A 141 1.20 -7.00 19.11
C PHE A 141 0.31 -7.65 18.03
N LEU A 142 0.89 -8.50 17.17
CA LEU A 142 0.15 -9.24 16.13
C LEU A 142 -1.08 -10.00 16.65
N PRO A 143 -1.01 -10.77 17.76
CA PRO A 143 -2.18 -11.50 18.26
C PRO A 143 -3.30 -10.59 18.76
N LEU A 144 -2.99 -9.32 19.08
CA LEU A 144 -3.99 -8.34 19.51
C LEU A 144 -4.58 -7.56 18.34
N GLN A 145 -3.79 -7.31 17.30
CA GLN A 145 -4.20 -6.48 16.16
C GLN A 145 -5.39 -7.10 15.41
N ALA A 146 -5.29 -8.37 14.99
CA ALA A 146 -6.31 -8.98 14.15
C ALA A 146 -7.67 -9.08 14.86
N PRO A 147 -7.76 -9.54 16.13
CA PRO A 147 -9.01 -9.51 16.89
C PRO A 147 -9.57 -8.10 17.08
N ALA A 148 -8.72 -7.11 17.38
CA ALA A 148 -9.18 -5.73 17.56
C ALA A 148 -9.81 -5.15 16.28
N LEU A 149 -9.19 -5.39 15.12
CA LEU A 149 -9.73 -4.97 13.83
C LEU A 149 -11.04 -5.72 13.50
N LEU A 150 -11.10 -7.03 13.76
CA LEU A 150 -12.30 -7.83 13.52
C LEU A 150 -13.47 -7.39 14.42
N LEU A 151 -13.24 -7.22 15.71
CA LEU A 151 -14.26 -6.73 16.65
C LEU A 151 -14.75 -5.35 16.27
N ALA A 152 -13.86 -4.45 15.85
CA ALA A 152 -14.24 -3.13 15.39
C ALA A 152 -15.06 -3.19 14.09
N ALA A 153 -14.66 -4.03 13.13
CA ALA A 153 -15.38 -4.22 11.87
C ALA A 153 -16.80 -4.77 12.09
N LEU A 154 -16.97 -5.72 13.01
CA LEU A 154 -18.28 -6.31 13.34
C LEU A 154 -19.13 -5.39 14.24
N GLY A 155 -18.50 -4.65 15.16
CA GLY A 155 -19.19 -3.77 16.09
C GLY A 155 -19.65 -2.44 15.48
N LEU A 156 -18.90 -1.90 14.51
CA LEU A 156 -19.19 -0.59 13.92
C LEU A 156 -20.61 -0.50 13.29
N PRO A 157 -21.11 -1.47 12.51
CA PRO A 157 -22.48 -1.45 12.00
C PRO A 157 -23.54 -1.42 13.10
N ILE A 158 -23.33 -2.18 14.19
CA ILE A 158 -24.24 -2.23 15.34
C ILE A 158 -24.27 -0.86 16.03
N LEU A 159 -23.10 -0.25 16.25
CA LEU A 159 -22.97 1.07 16.87
C LEU A 159 -23.56 2.17 15.98
N LEU A 160 -23.37 2.09 14.67
CA LEU A 160 -23.97 2.99 13.68
C LEU A 160 -25.50 2.92 13.71
N TRP A 161 -26.06 1.71 13.79
CA TRP A 161 -27.50 1.51 13.89
C TRP A 161 -28.06 2.08 15.21
N ARG A 162 -27.39 1.80 16.34
CA ARG A 162 -27.75 2.34 17.66
C ARG A 162 -27.71 3.87 17.68
N HIS A 163 -26.77 4.49 16.96
CA HIS A 163 -26.60 5.94 16.88
C HIS A 163 -27.09 6.54 15.56
N ARG A 164 -28.10 5.92 14.92
CA ARG A 164 -28.62 6.36 13.60
C ARG A 164 -29.12 7.81 13.54
N HIS A 165 -29.52 8.35 14.69
CA HIS A 165 -30.01 9.73 14.87
C HIS A 165 -28.92 10.72 15.31
N ASP A 166 -27.65 10.29 15.37
CA ASP A 166 -26.51 11.15 15.70
C ASP A 166 -25.69 11.46 14.43
N PRO A 167 -25.92 12.61 13.77
CA PRO A 167 -25.25 12.91 12.51
C PRO A 167 -23.73 13.04 12.67
N ARG A 168 -23.23 13.48 13.84
CA ARG A 168 -21.79 13.65 14.09
C ARG A 168 -21.08 12.31 14.19
N ARG A 169 -21.63 11.37 14.96
CA ARG A 169 -21.08 10.01 15.07
C ARG A 169 -21.10 9.27 13.74
N ARG A 170 -22.18 9.43 12.96
CA ARG A 170 -22.28 8.86 11.62
C ARG A 170 -21.27 9.47 10.66
N ALA A 171 -21.10 10.79 10.67
CA ALA A 171 -20.12 11.46 9.83
C ALA A 171 -18.68 11.00 10.13
N LEU A 172 -18.33 10.85 11.41
CA LEU A 172 -17.02 10.31 11.82
C LEU A 172 -16.80 8.89 11.27
N ALA A 173 -17.76 7.99 11.50
CA ALA A 173 -17.66 6.61 11.04
C ALA A 173 -17.59 6.51 9.50
N LEU A 174 -18.40 7.28 8.78
CA LEU A 174 -18.34 7.35 7.32
C LEU A 174 -16.99 7.91 6.84
N CYS A 175 -16.48 8.95 7.47
CA CYS A 175 -15.16 9.51 7.16
C CYS A 175 -14.05 8.46 7.32
N VAL A 176 -14.09 7.67 8.39
CA VAL A 176 -13.11 6.59 8.63
C VAL A 176 -13.25 5.48 7.60
N LEU A 177 -14.48 5.02 7.31
CA LEU A 177 -14.72 3.97 6.31
C LEU A 177 -14.29 4.42 4.90
N LEU A 178 -14.60 5.65 4.53
CA LEU A 178 -14.17 6.24 3.25
C LEU A 178 -12.66 6.39 3.19
N GLY A 179 -12.01 6.82 4.27
CA GLY A 179 -10.54 6.91 4.34
C GLY A 179 -9.86 5.56 4.18
N LEU A 180 -10.37 4.51 4.84
CA LEU A 180 -9.87 3.14 4.70
C LEU A 180 -10.09 2.60 3.27
N ALA A 181 -11.26 2.84 2.69
CA ALA A 181 -11.56 2.43 1.32
C ALA A 181 -10.70 3.17 0.30
N ALA A 182 -10.51 4.49 0.45
CA ALA A 182 -9.66 5.29 -0.42
C ALA A 182 -8.19 4.85 -0.34
N ASN A 183 -7.68 4.58 0.87
CA ASN A 183 -6.34 4.02 1.05
C ASN A 183 -6.20 2.66 0.39
N ALA A 184 -7.16 1.74 0.60
CA ALA A 184 -7.11 0.42 0.01
C ALA A 184 -7.20 0.46 -1.52
N PHE A 185 -7.97 1.39 -2.09
CA PHE A 185 -8.01 1.63 -3.52
C PHE A 185 -6.66 2.15 -4.02
N ALA A 186 -6.13 3.22 -3.40
CA ALA A 186 -4.87 3.83 -3.80
C ALA A 186 -3.70 2.84 -3.73
N THR A 187 -3.58 2.05 -2.66
CA THR A 187 -2.44 1.14 -2.48
C THR A 187 -2.68 -0.25 -3.08
N GLY A 188 -3.93 -0.70 -3.19
CA GLY A 188 -4.27 -1.98 -3.81
C GLY A 188 -4.29 -1.90 -5.34
N ALA A 189 -4.98 -0.92 -5.92
CA ALA A 189 -5.16 -0.82 -7.37
C ALA A 189 -3.95 -0.22 -8.10
N LEU A 190 -3.23 0.74 -7.49
CA LEU A 190 -2.12 1.45 -8.14
C LEU A 190 -0.75 0.90 -7.76
N SER A 191 -0.68 -0.01 -6.78
CA SER A 191 0.55 -0.64 -6.31
C SER A 191 0.29 -2.15 -6.15
N LYS A 192 0.94 -2.77 -5.16
CA LYS A 192 0.73 -4.17 -4.79
C LYS A 192 0.13 -4.23 -3.38
N PRO A 193 -0.84 -5.11 -3.11
CA PRO A 193 -1.35 -5.28 -1.76
C PRO A 193 -0.26 -5.67 -0.77
N HIS A 194 -0.02 -4.83 0.24
CA HIS A 194 0.95 -5.07 1.31
C HIS A 194 0.32 -4.78 2.68
N GLN A 195 0.75 -5.52 3.69
CA GLN A 195 0.23 -5.40 5.05
C GLN A 195 0.54 -4.01 5.64
N ARG A 196 1.74 -3.48 5.33
CA ARG A 196 2.21 -2.17 5.83
C ARG A 196 1.38 -0.98 5.36
N TYR A 197 0.68 -1.08 4.23
CA TYR A 197 -0.15 0.02 3.73
C TYR A 197 -1.38 0.24 4.59
N GLY A 198 -2.09 -0.84 4.88
CA GLY A 198 -3.23 -0.81 5.79
C GLY A 198 -2.87 -0.50 7.23
N ALA A 199 -1.75 -1.05 7.72
CA ALA A 199 -1.31 -0.91 9.11
C ALA A 199 -1.17 0.55 9.60
N ARG A 200 -0.85 1.49 8.70
CA ARG A 200 -0.69 2.92 9.03
C ARG A 200 -1.98 3.59 9.50
N ILE A 201 -3.13 3.10 9.05
CA ILE A 201 -4.42 3.76 9.28
C ILE A 201 -5.52 2.82 9.80
N ALA A 202 -5.32 1.50 9.75
CA ALA A 202 -6.32 0.52 10.17
C ALA A 202 -6.76 0.69 11.64
N TRP A 203 -5.90 1.26 12.49
CA TRP A 203 -6.22 1.59 13.88
C TRP A 203 -7.35 2.63 14.03
N LEU A 204 -7.67 3.41 12.99
CA LEU A 204 -8.80 4.33 12.97
C LEU A 204 -10.13 3.59 13.13
N LEU A 205 -10.22 2.34 12.67
CA LEU A 205 -11.42 1.53 12.77
C LEU A 205 -11.79 1.22 14.25
N PRO A 206 -10.91 0.61 15.07
CA PRO A 206 -11.18 0.43 16.49
C PRO A 206 -11.29 1.77 17.24
N ALA A 207 -10.52 2.80 16.87
CA ALA A 207 -10.67 4.12 17.48
C ALA A 207 -12.08 4.71 17.27
N ALA A 208 -12.61 4.63 16.05
CA ALA A 208 -13.97 5.07 15.74
C ALA A 208 -15.01 4.23 16.50
N ALA A 209 -14.87 2.90 16.53
CA ALA A 209 -15.77 2.03 17.28
C ALA A 209 -15.80 2.39 18.78
N LEU A 210 -14.64 2.64 19.40
CA LEU A 210 -14.53 3.04 20.79
C LEU A 210 -15.21 4.39 21.07
N LEU A 211 -15.04 5.37 20.18
CA LEU A 211 -15.69 6.69 20.29
C LEU A 211 -17.22 6.57 20.14
N LEU A 212 -17.69 5.73 19.24
CA LEU A 212 -19.12 5.48 19.04
C LEU A 212 -19.75 4.71 20.20
N ALA A 213 -18.99 3.85 20.88
CA ALA A 213 -19.45 3.10 22.05
C ALA A 213 -19.65 3.97 23.29
N GLN A 214 -19.05 5.18 23.35
CA GLN A 214 -19.21 6.07 24.51
C GLN A 214 -20.68 6.53 24.66
N PRO A 215 -21.19 6.61 25.91
CA PRO A 215 -22.49 7.21 26.17
C PRO A 215 -22.55 8.66 25.66
N ARG A 216 -23.75 9.14 25.31
CA ARG A 216 -23.91 10.58 25.09
C ARG A 216 -23.66 11.27 26.43
N ARG A 217 -22.67 12.16 26.46
CA ARG A 217 -22.55 13.12 27.56
C ARG A 217 -23.61 14.17 27.29
N ASP A 218 -24.71 14.09 28.01
CA ASP A 218 -25.66 15.20 28.03
C ASP A 218 -24.91 16.41 28.57
N THR A 219 -24.80 17.46 27.75
CA THR A 219 -24.27 18.74 28.19
C THR A 219 -25.18 19.23 29.31
N ILE A 220 -24.65 19.26 30.54
CA ILE A 220 -25.32 19.89 31.68
C ILE A 220 -25.69 21.31 31.22
N PRO A 221 -26.98 21.72 31.25
CA PRO A 221 -27.36 23.07 30.90
C PRO A 221 -26.57 24.04 31.77
N PRO A 222 -26.08 25.17 31.24
CA PRO A 222 -25.46 26.19 32.08
C PRO A 222 -26.47 26.54 33.19
N GLN A 223 -26.05 26.38 34.44
CA GLN A 223 -26.84 26.82 35.58
C GLN A 223 -27.11 28.30 35.37
N ARG A 224 -28.39 28.67 35.19
CA ARG A 224 -28.77 30.08 35.20
C ARG A 224 -28.38 30.64 36.57
N PRO A 225 -27.55 31.70 36.66
CA PRO A 225 -27.36 32.37 37.93
C PRO A 225 -28.73 32.91 38.35
N GLY A 226 -29.20 32.47 39.51
CA GLY A 226 -30.46 32.95 40.07
C GLY A 226 -30.28 34.34 40.65
N THR A 227 -31.01 35.31 40.11
CA THR A 227 -31.44 36.57 40.75
C THR A 227 -32.70 37.05 40.07
#